data_AF-A0A2Z3YT13-F1
#
_entry.id   AF-A0A2Z3YT13-F1
#
_cell.length_a   1.000
_cell.length_b   1.000
_cell.length_c   1.000
_cell.angle_alpha   90.00
_cell.angle_beta   90.00
_cell.angle_gamma   90.00
#
_symmetry.space_group_name_H-M   'P 1'
#
loop_
_entity.id
_entity.type
_entity.pdbx_description
1 polymer ?
#
loop_
_entity_poly.entity_id
_entity_poly.type
_entity_poly.pdbx_seq_one_letter_code
_entity_poly.pdbx_strand_id
1 'polypeptide(L)' 'MYGWIWQHLPGPLLFRILTATAVAIGVFFLLMEVVFPWVETLMPYGDVSVGEAG' A
#
# COMPACT_ATOMS: atom_id res chain seq x y z
N MET A 1 -30.66 14.07 21.80
CA MET A 1 -30.68 13.33 20.52
C MET A 1 -29.42 13.61 19.70
N TYR A 2 -28.26 13.16 20.20
CA TYR A 2 -27.01 12.92 19.44
C TYR A 2 -26.25 11.68 19.99
N GLY A 3 -26.82 10.99 21.00
CA GLY A 3 -26.13 9.94 21.74
C GLY A 3 -25.96 8.64 20.96
N TRP A 4 -26.81 8.37 19.98
CA TRP A 4 -26.79 7.08 19.28
C TRP A 4 -25.56 6.90 18.37
N ILE A 5 -25.02 7.98 17.81
CA ILE A 5 -23.81 7.97 16.96
C ILE A 5 -22.55 7.70 17.80
N TRP A 6 -22.53 8.11 19.06
CA TRP A 6 -21.42 7.87 19.98
C TRP A 6 -21.43 6.47 20.62
N GLN A 7 -22.51 5.70 20.44
CA GLN A 7 -22.69 4.37 21.05
C GLN A 7 -22.56 3.20 20.07
N HIS A 8 -22.39 3.46 18.77
CA HIS A 8 -22.15 2.43 17.74
C HIS A 8 -20.67 2.31 17.31
N LEU A 9 -19.75 2.88 18.09
CA LEU A 9 -18.31 2.73 17.93
C LEU A 9 -17.78 1.67 18.91
N PRO A 10 -17.75 0.38 18.56
CA PRO A 10 -16.97 -0.60 19.31
C PRO A 10 -15.49 -0.34 19.00
N GLY A 11 -14.87 0.51 19.82
CA GLY A 11 -13.43 0.77 19.84
C GLY A 11 -13.07 2.26 19.76
N PRO A 12 -12.03 2.71 20.49
CA PRO A 12 -11.57 4.10 20.46
C PRO A 12 -11.21 4.50 19.02
N LEU A 13 -11.40 5.78 18.68
CA LEU A 13 -11.05 6.36 17.37
C LEU A 13 -9.63 5.96 16.91
N LEU A 14 -8.72 5.76 17.88
CA LEU A 14 -7.38 5.20 17.68
C LEU A 14 -7.35 3.83 17.00
N PHE A 15 -8.28 2.92 17.30
CA PHE A 15 -8.32 1.58 16.70
C PHE A 15 -8.73 1.63 15.23
N ARG A 16 -9.69 2.50 14.88
CA ARG A 16 -10.06 2.74 13.47
C ARG A 16 -8.91 3.34 12.68
N ILE A 17 -8.21 4.31 13.27
CA ILE A 17 -7.01 4.89 12.66
C ILE A 17 -5.91 3.83 12.53
N LEU A 18 -5.66 3.04 13.58
CA LEU A 18 -4.65 1.98 13.55
C LEU A 18 -4.94 0.94 12.47
N THR A 19 -6.18 0.46 12.36
CA THR A 19 -6.55 -0.51 11.32
C THR A 19 -6.46 0.10 9.92
N ALA A 20 -6.95 1.33 9.72
CA ALA A 20 -6.85 2.00 8.42
C ALA A 20 -5.39 2.25 8.01
N THR A 21 -4.55 2.70 8.95
CA THR A 21 -3.12 2.90 8.74
C THR A 21 -2.40 1.58 8.48
N ALA A 22 -2.71 0.52 9.24
CA ALA A 22 -2.13 -0.80 9.03
C ALA A 22 -2.47 -1.37 7.65
N VAL A 23 -3.71 -1.20 7.18
CA VAL A 23 -4.12 -1.60 5.82
C VAL A 23 -3.40 -0.76 4.78
N ALA A 24 -3.30 0.56 4.96
CA ALA A 24 -2.58 1.44 4.03
C ALA A 24 -1.09 1.05 3.90
N ILE A 25 -0.43 0.79 5.04
CA ILE A 25 0.94 0.29 5.08
C ILE A 25 1.04 -1.07 4.38
N GLY A 26 0.14 -2.01 4.69
CA GLY A 26 0.12 -3.34 4.07
C GLY A 26 -0.02 -3.27 2.54
N VAL A 27 -0.90 -2.40 2.02
CA VAL A 27 -1.06 -2.18 0.58
C VAL A 27 0.19 -1.53 -0.01
N PHE A 28 0.80 -0.57 0.66
CA PHE A 28 2.04 0.06 0.21
C PHE A 28 3.18 -0.95 0.08
N PHE A 29 3.39 -1.80 1.10
CA PHE A 29 4.40 -2.86 1.05
C PHE A 29 4.09 -3.89 -0.04
N LEU A 30 2.82 -4.32 -0.17
CA LEU A 30 2.41 -5.26 -1.21
C LEU A 30 2.68 -4.71 -2.60
N LEU A 31 2.40 -3.42 -2.81
CA LEU A 31 2.73 -2.76 -4.07
C LEU A 31 4.24 -2.81 -4.32
N MET A 32 5.06 -2.41 -3.35
CA MET A 32 6.52 -2.34 -3.49
C MET A 32 7.21 -3.71 -3.62
N GLU A 33 6.80 -4.72 -2.83
CA GLU A 33 7.46 -6.03 -2.78
C GLU A 33 6.94 -7.02 -3.83
N VAL A 34 5.69 -6.86 -4.29
CA VAL A 34 5.06 -7.83 -5.21
C VAL A 34 4.70 -7.17 -6.53
N VAL A 35 3.98 -6.05 -6.52
CA VAL A 35 3.46 -5.46 -7.75
C VAL A 35 4.57 -4.81 -8.56
N PHE A 36 5.47 -4.04 -7.95
CA PHE A 36 6.60 -3.42 -8.64
C PHE A 36 7.52 -4.46 -9.32
N PRO A 37 7.98 -5.52 -8.62
CA PRO A 37 8.79 -6.56 -9.26
C PRO A 37 8.05 -7.30 -10.37
N TRP A 38 6.75 -7.55 -10.19
CA TRP A 38 5.94 -8.15 -11.24
C TRP A 38 5.80 -7.24 -12.47
N VAL A 39 5.57 -5.95 -12.26
CA VAL A 39 5.48 -4.94 -13.33
C VAL A 39 6.82 -4.77 -14.04
N GLU A 40 7.96 -4.84 -13.32
CA GLU A 40 9.30 -4.79 -13.91
C GLU A 40 9.50 -5.88 -14.96
N THR A 41 9.02 -7.11 -14.73
CA THR A 41 9.10 -8.18 -15.74
C THR A 41 8.30 -7.89 -17.01
N LEU A 42 7.28 -7.05 -16.92
CA LEU A 42 6.43 -6.65 -18.04
C LEU A 42 6.91 -5.35 -18.69
N MET A 43 7.84 -4.63 -18.06
CA MET A 43 8.35 -3.37 -18.58
C MET A 43 9.47 -3.65 -19.60
N PRO A 44 9.30 -3.23 -20.87
CA PRO A 44 10.30 -3.41 -21.93
C PRO A 44 11.50 -2.45 -21.79
N TYR A 45 11.74 -1.88 -20.60
CA TYR A 45 12.82 -0.94 -20.27
C TYR A 45 13.85 -1.51 -19.30
N GLY A 46 13.68 -2.76 -18.83
CA GLY A 46 14.67 -3.42 -17.96
C GLY A 46 16.03 -3.66 -18.62
N ASP A 47 16.07 -3.56 -19.96
CA ASP A 47 17.29 -3.62 -20.75
C ASP A 47 17.78 -2.19 -21.06
N VAL A 48 18.30 -1.49 -20.04
CA VAL A 48 19.23 -0.39 -20.32
C VAL A 48 20.50 -1.04 -20.85
N SER A 49 20.55 -1.19 -22.17
CA SER A 49 21.76 -1.45 -22.92
C SER A 49 22.75 -0.32 -22.61
N VAL A 50 23.50 -0.47 -21.50
CA VAL A 50 24.80 0.17 -21.32
C VAL A 50 25.55 -0.25 -22.58
N GLY A 51 25.80 0.72 -23.45
CA GLY A 51 26.41 0.44 -24.74
C GLY A 51 27.62 -0.45 -24.54
N GLU A 52 27.58 -1.64 -25.15
CA GLU A 52 28.74 -2.18 -25.84
C GLU A 52 29.19 -1.13 -26.87
N ALA A 53 29.79 -0.04 -26.40
CA ALA A 53 30.72 0.75 -27.17
C ALA A 53 32.08 0.19 -26.78
N GLY A 54 32.71 -0.51 -27.73
CA GLY A 54 33.94 -1.27 -27.54
C GLY A 54 35.17 -0.45 -27.17
#